data_AF-A0A932L9X6-F1
#
_entry.id   AF-A0A932L9X6-F1
#
_cell.length_a   1.000
_cell.length_b   1.000
_cell.length_c   1.000
_cell.angle_alpha   90.00
_cell.angle_beta   90.00
_cell.angle_gamma   90.00
#
_symmetry.space_group_name_H-M   'P 1'
#
loop_
_entity.id
_entity.type
_entity.pdbx_description
1 polymer ?
#
loop_
_entity_poly.entity_id
_entity_poly.type
_entity_poly.pdbx_seq_one_letter_code
_entity_poly.pdbx_strand_id
1 'polypeptide(L)' 'MELDAVERQQILRVLDQTGGNKTQAAEILGIQRRTLYKKLARIERDRS' A
#
# COMPACT_ATOMS: atom_id res chain seq x y z
N MET A 1 -13.65 1.98 -9.96
CA MET A 1 -14.28 0.65 -9.70
C MET A 1 -13.67 0.09 -8.42
N GLU A 2 -14.48 -0.57 -7.58
CA GLU A 2 -14.23 -1.01 -6.19
C GLU A 2 -12.84 -1.61 -5.87
N LEU A 3 -12.18 -2.24 -6.84
CA LEU A 3 -10.88 -2.90 -6.66
C LEU A 3 -9.79 -1.98 -6.07
N ASP A 4 -9.80 -0.70 -6.42
CA ASP A 4 -8.83 0.28 -5.89
C ASP A 4 -9.02 0.56 -4.39
N ALA A 5 -10.26 0.54 -3.90
CA ALA A 5 -10.55 0.82 -2.50
C ALA A 5 -10.12 -0.35 -1.60
N VAL A 6 -10.40 -1.58 -2.04
CA VAL A 6 -10.00 -2.81 -1.34
C VAL A 6 -8.47 -2.92 -1.30
N GLU A 7 -7.81 -2.73 -2.45
CA GLU A 7 -6.35 -2.77 -2.52
C GLU A 7 -5.70 -1.70 -1.62
N ARG A 8 -6.24 -0.48 -1.63
CA ARG A 8 -5.78 0.60 -0.76
C ARG A 8 -5.92 0.25 0.72
N GLN A 9 -7.07 -0.29 1.14
CA GLN A 9 -7.25 -0.71 2.53
C GLN A 9 -6.27 -1.82 2.91
N GLN A 10 -6.01 -2.75 2.01
CA GLN A 10 -5.08 -3.85 2.24
C GLN A 10 -3.64 -3.34 2.40
N ILE A 11 -3.22 -2.39 1.57
CA ILE A 11 -1.92 -1.73 1.69
C ILE A 11 -1.77 -1.00 3.03
N LEU A 12 -2.77 -0.21 3.42
CA LEU A 12 -2.75 0.53 4.68
C LEU A 12 -2.74 -0.41 5.89
N ARG A 13 -3.51 -1.49 5.85
CA ARG A 13 -3.57 -2.50 6.91
C ARG A 13 -2.22 -3.21 7.10
N VAL A 14 -1.59 -3.62 6.00
CA VAL A 14 -0.28 -4.27 6.08
C VAL A 14 0.79 -3.29 6.56
N LEU A 15 0.76 -2.04 6.13
CA LEU A 15 1.67 -1.02 6.64
C LEU A 15 1.48 -0.76 8.13
N ASP A 16 0.25 -0.75 8.63
CA ASP A 16 -0.03 -0.64 10.07
C ASP A 16 0.54 -1.84 10.84
N GLN A 17 0.31 -3.06 10.33
CA GLN A 17 0.85 -4.30 10.91
C GLN A 17 2.37 -4.36 10.93
N THR A 18 3.05 -3.77 9.94
CA THR A 18 4.52 -3.72 9.87
C THR A 18 5.11 -2.47 10.52
N GLY A 19 4.31 -1.65 11.20
CA GLY A 19 4.77 -0.41 11.83
C GLY A 19 5.31 0.63 10.83
N GLY A 20 4.79 0.63 9.61
CA GLY A 20 5.20 1.51 8.52
C GLY A 20 6.39 1.01 7.70
N ASN A 21 6.88 -0.21 7.95
CA ASN A 21 7.95 -0.82 7.18
C ASN A 21 7.47 -1.22 5.77
N LYS A 22 7.81 -0.37 4.80
CA LYS A 22 7.42 -0.52 3.39
C LYS A 22 8.07 -1.72 2.71
N THR A 23 9.26 -2.13 3.13
CA THR A 23 9.93 -3.32 2.57
C THR A 23 9.16 -4.56 2.96
N GLN A 24 8.89 -4.71 4.26
CA GLN A 24 8.17 -5.84 4.81
C GLN A 24 6.70 -5.87 4.33
N ALA A 25 6.08 -4.69 4.19
CA ALA A 25 4.74 -4.59 3.63
C ALA A 25 4.68 -5.04 2.17
N ALA A 26 5.68 -4.70 1.36
CA ALA A 26 5.76 -5.14 -0.04
C ALA A 26 5.92 -6.67 -0.15
N GLU A 27 6.73 -7.27 0.73
CA GLU A 27 6.90 -8.72 0.83
C GLU A 27 5.60 -9.43 1.21
N ILE A 28 4.89 -8.95 2.23
CA ILE A 28 3.59 -9.51 2.67
C ILE A 28 2.53 -9.38 1.58
N LEU A 29 2.51 -8.26 0.86
CA LEU A 29 1.59 -8.03 -0.26
C LEU A 29 2.00 -8.79 -1.53
N GLY A 30 3.16 -9.44 -1.57
CA GLY A 30 3.66 -10.15 -2.75
C GLY A 30 3.97 -9.24 -3.94
N ILE A 31 4.27 -7.96 -3.68
CA ILE A 31 4.56 -6.97 -4.72
C ILE A 31 5.97 -6.42 -4.60
N GLN A 32 6.48 -5.88 -5.70
CA GLN A 32 7.77 -5.18 -5.66
C GLN A 32 7.65 -3.87 -4.88
N ARG A 33 8.69 -3.52 -4.11
CA ARG A 33 8.77 -2.24 -3.38
C ARG A 33 8.42 -1.03 -4.23
N ARG A 34 8.95 -0.95 -5.46
CA ARG A 34 8.67 0.16 -6.40
C ARG A 34 7.17 0.30 -6.71
N THR A 35 6.43 -0.81 -6.75
CA THR A 35 4.98 -0.83 -6.96
C THR A 35 4.26 -0.32 -5.74
N LEU A 36 4.68 -0.74 -4.53
CA LEU A 36 4.13 -0.20 -3.28
C LEU A 36 4.32 1.32 -3.19
N TYR A 37 5.51 1.85 -3.51
CA TYR A 37 5.75 3.30 -3.54
C TYR A 37 4.82 4.04 -4.51
N LYS A 38 4.63 3.53 -5.73
CA LYS A 38 3.70 4.15 -6.70
C LYS A 38 2.25 4.15 -6.19
N LYS A 39 1.81 3.06 -5.58
CA LYS A 39 0.46 2.95 -5.01
C LYS A 39 0.29 3.89 -3.82
N LEU A 40 1.29 4.00 -2.94
CA LEU A 40 1.27 4.95 -1.82
C LEU A 40 1.21 6.40 -2.30
N ALA A 41 2.03 6.78 -3.28
CA ALA A 41 2.00 8.13 -3.84
C ALA A 41 0.63 8.48 -4.46
N ARG A 42 -0.05 7.50 -5.07
CA ARG A 42 -1.42 7.67 -5.56
C ARG A 42 -2.42 7.85 -4.41
N ILE A 43 -2.32 7.02 -3.37
CA ILE A 43 -3.15 7.08 -2.16
C ILE A 43 -3.02 8.44 -1.44
N GLU A 44 -1.81 9.00 -1.40
CA GLU A 44 -1.53 10.32 -0.82
C GLU A 44 -2.12 11.44 -1.66
N ARG A 45 -2.02 11.36 -3.00
CA ARG A 45 -2.65 12.34 -3.89
C ARG A 45 -4.17 12.32 -3.85
N ASP A 46 -4.77 11.15 -3.73
CA ASP A 46 -6.23 11.00 -3.65
C ASP A 46 -6.79 11.46 -2.28
N ARG A 47 -5.95 11.73 -1.28
CA ARG A 47 -6.36 12.29 0.03
C ARG A 47 -6.35 13.83 0.07
N SER A 48 -5.78 14.49 -0.94
CA SER A 48 -5.69 15.96 -1.06
C SER A 48 -6.79 16.49 -1.98
#